data_AF-A0A5J5FG98-F1
#
_entry.id   AF-A0A5J5FG98-F1
#
_cell.length_a   1.000
_cell.length_b   1.000
_cell.length_c   1.000
_cell.angle_alpha   90.00
_cell.angle_beta   90.00
_cell.angle_gamma   90.00
#
_symmetry.space_group_name_H-M   'P 1'
#
loop_
_entity.id
_entity.type
_entity.pdbx_description
1 polymer ?
#
loop_
_entity_poly.entity_id
_entity_poly.type
_entity_poly.pdbx_seq_one_letter_code
_entity_poly.pdbx_strand_id
1 'polypeptide(L)'
;MFIAIDDTDSPDRMCTTYLVMRMIEESKLDLIGNPYLVRLNPNIRFKTRGNGAVVLRLGHGRGISQKIGEVHGKPVMSYEEESGTVDTFDLMEIAKNLVEEYAVADYPSTHPGIVISDHRLDTSFYRRALEEEIPVSEAERFITNSGASFYKMKEGHGIVGSAAALAWPSERYTYEILEYRYPVPVPMDKEKEMRLASMADGFEGTFNNVDLRNEYAAIFPHPKTPVIYGIRGFNQHSLMEASDAINEAGEIEHDGRIVFRTNQATDDHIIKDPDRIEELHSYALRGYVVSDPISVPGGHYFLKFSYRDRYLTAAAFEPTKEFRSVFSKLKNGDLVTFYGSYVNGNLNVEKMIVHSVARVYRMENPVCSSCSIRTVSKGRNDFRCPRCGKRYRSRDFVEVLRNITPGRYDVPVVARRHLSMPFEIEERFMKGSVPDQIEE
;
A
#
# COMPACT_ATOMS: atom_id res chain seq x y z
N MET A 1 24.74 14.74 1.28
CA MET A 1 24.80 13.66 2.30
C MET A 1 23.43 13.02 2.50
N PHE A 2 23.30 11.69 2.57
CA PHE A 2 22.04 11.01 2.88
C PHE A 2 21.92 10.66 4.36
N ILE A 3 20.71 10.82 4.90
CA ILE A 3 20.34 10.35 6.23
C ILE A 3 19.00 9.64 6.17
N ALA A 4 18.93 8.46 6.77
CA ALA A 4 17.70 7.68 6.91
C ALA A 4 17.37 7.46 8.38
N ILE A 5 16.08 7.53 8.71
CA ILE A 5 15.55 7.38 10.07
C ILE A 5 14.33 6.47 10.03
N ASP A 6 14.23 5.57 10.99
CA ASP A 6 13.08 4.67 11.16
C ASP A 6 12.82 4.34 12.63
N ASP A 7 11.63 3.80 12.90
CA ASP A 7 11.20 3.20 14.17
C ASP A 7 11.27 4.18 15.36
N THR A 8 10.77 5.41 15.13
CA THR A 8 10.73 6.47 16.15
C THR A 8 9.34 6.68 16.74
N ASP A 9 8.32 6.14 16.09
CA ASP A 9 6.91 6.29 16.46
C ASP A 9 6.37 5.11 17.28
N SER A 10 5.15 5.28 17.78
CA SER A 10 4.37 4.20 18.38
C SER A 10 2.93 4.21 17.85
N PRO A 11 2.13 3.17 18.10
CA PRO A 11 0.71 3.18 17.75
C PRO A 11 -0.11 4.30 18.40
N ASP A 12 0.44 4.95 19.44
CA ASP A 12 -0.28 5.89 20.29
C ASP A 12 0.21 7.34 20.24
N ARG A 13 1.43 7.60 19.74
CA ARG A 13 1.98 8.96 19.59
C ARG A 13 3.13 8.99 18.58
N MET A 14 3.44 10.20 18.13
CA MET A 14 4.55 10.52 17.21
C MET A 14 4.36 9.96 15.79
N CYS A 15 5.24 10.36 14.86
CA CYS A 15 5.39 9.77 13.53
C CYS A 15 6.81 10.03 13.01
N THR A 16 7.49 9.02 12.49
CA THR A 16 8.85 9.16 11.92
C THR A 16 8.96 10.26 10.88
N THR A 17 7.91 10.48 10.09
CA THR A 17 7.92 11.54 9.06
C THR A 17 7.96 12.95 9.65
N TYR A 18 7.49 13.18 10.88
CA TYR A 18 7.58 14.49 11.52
C TYR A 18 9.03 14.91 11.79
N LEU A 19 9.93 13.95 12.03
CA LEU A 19 11.37 14.22 12.20
C LEU A 19 12.00 14.84 10.95
N VAL A 20 11.41 14.68 9.77
CA VAL A 20 11.92 15.29 8.54
C VAL A 20 11.85 16.81 8.63
N MET A 21 10.74 17.36 9.12
CA MET A 21 10.63 18.81 9.32
C MET A 21 11.66 19.30 10.35
N ARG A 22 11.80 18.59 11.47
CA ARG A 22 12.77 18.94 12.52
C ARG A 22 14.21 18.88 12.01
N MET A 23 14.56 17.87 11.22
CA MET A 23 15.87 17.76 10.58
C MET A 23 16.16 18.94 9.66
N ILE A 24 15.18 19.40 8.88
CA ILE A 24 15.33 20.56 8.00
C ILE A 24 15.58 21.83 8.82
N GLU A 25 14.83 22.03 9.91
CA GLU A 25 14.99 23.20 10.78
C GLU A 25 16.33 23.24 11.53
N GLU A 26 16.71 22.12 12.17
CA GLU A 26 17.89 22.07 13.02
C GLU A 26 19.19 22.00 12.22
N SER A 27 19.21 21.28 11.09
CA SER A 27 20.42 21.14 10.27
C SER A 27 20.82 22.43 9.55
N LYS A 28 19.84 23.29 9.22
CA LYS A 28 20.04 24.50 8.38
C LYS A 28 20.70 24.18 7.04
N LEU A 29 20.59 22.93 6.59
CA LEU A 29 21.03 22.47 5.28
C LEU A 29 19.84 22.47 4.30
N ASP A 30 20.15 22.57 3.02
CA ASP A 30 19.17 22.48 1.95
C ASP A 30 18.84 21.02 1.64
N LEU A 31 17.59 20.77 1.24
CA LEU A 31 17.20 19.49 0.66
C LEU A 31 17.68 19.38 -0.78
N ILE A 32 18.26 18.23 -1.12
CA ILE A 32 18.71 17.90 -2.47
C ILE A 32 17.77 16.83 -3.04
N GLY A 33 16.80 17.25 -3.86
CA GLY A 33 15.63 16.44 -4.23
C GLY A 33 14.61 16.30 -3.09
N ASN A 34 13.52 15.57 -3.34
CA ASN A 34 12.50 15.33 -2.32
C ASN A 34 12.98 14.34 -1.25
N PRO A 35 12.54 14.49 0.01
CA PRO A 35 12.68 13.43 0.99
C PRO A 35 11.88 12.20 0.56
N TYR A 36 12.34 11.02 0.97
CA TYR A 36 11.68 9.77 0.66
C TYR A 36 10.88 9.25 1.84
N LEU A 37 9.70 8.70 1.58
CA LEU A 37 8.93 7.89 2.51
C LEU A 37 8.80 6.49 1.94
N VAL A 38 9.55 5.55 2.49
CA VAL A 38 9.69 4.19 1.95
C VAL A 38 8.99 3.20 2.86
N ARG A 39 7.96 2.53 2.34
CA ARG A 39 7.25 1.44 2.99
C ARG A 39 7.98 0.12 2.76
N LEU A 40 8.14 -0.65 3.82
CA LEU A 40 8.84 -1.94 3.82
C LEU A 40 7.85 -3.10 3.88
N ASN A 41 8.34 -4.34 4.08
CA ASN A 41 7.49 -5.53 4.09
C ASN A 41 6.30 -5.35 5.06
N PRO A 42 5.05 -5.31 4.57
CA PRO A 42 3.91 -4.96 5.41
C PRO A 42 3.45 -6.14 6.30
N ASN A 43 4.13 -7.30 6.20
CA ASN A 43 3.83 -8.56 6.89
C ASN A 43 4.73 -8.83 8.10
N ILE A 44 5.78 -8.03 8.31
CA ILE A 44 6.70 -8.18 9.45
C ILE A 44 5.97 -7.97 10.78
N ARG A 45 6.37 -8.74 11.79
CA ARG A 45 5.74 -8.75 13.13
C ARG A 45 6.15 -7.53 13.95
N PHE A 46 7.43 -7.19 13.94
CA PHE A 46 8.00 -6.02 14.61
C PHE A 46 7.84 -4.78 13.72
N LYS A 47 6.60 -4.34 13.51
CA LYS A 47 6.31 -3.12 12.77
C LYS A 47 5.73 -2.06 13.68
N THR A 48 6.19 -0.82 13.49
CA THR A 48 5.41 0.35 13.89
C THR A 48 4.29 0.61 12.87
N ARG A 49 3.55 1.70 13.03
CA ARG A 49 2.37 1.97 12.22
C ARG A 49 2.77 2.16 10.75
N GLY A 50 2.40 1.20 9.91
CA GLY A 50 2.62 1.28 8.46
C GLY A 50 4.03 0.98 7.98
N ASN A 51 4.94 0.48 8.85
CA ASN A 51 6.29 0.01 8.53
C ASN A 51 7.03 0.86 7.48
N GLY A 52 7.32 2.12 7.81
CA GLY A 52 7.88 3.07 6.86
C GLY A 52 9.00 3.92 7.44
N ALA A 53 10.10 3.97 6.70
CA ALA A 53 11.30 4.74 7.01
C ALA A 53 11.37 5.99 6.11
N VAL A 54 12.10 7.01 6.58
CA VAL A 54 12.32 8.25 5.82
C VAL A 54 13.77 8.41 5.42
N VAL A 55 14.01 9.06 4.28
CA VAL A 55 15.35 9.44 3.82
C VAL A 55 15.36 10.90 3.45
N LEU A 56 16.35 11.65 3.92
CA LEU A 56 16.66 13.00 3.45
C LEU A 56 18.01 12.98 2.74
N ARG A 57 18.16 13.80 1.71
CA ARG A 57 19.47 14.18 1.19
C ARG A 57 19.67 15.65 1.52
N LEU A 58 20.66 15.94 2.36
CA LEU A 58 20.95 17.27 2.87
C LEU A 58 22.32 17.74 2.37
N GLY A 59 22.44 19.01 2.05
CA GLY A 59 23.67 19.65 1.57
C GLY A 59 23.54 21.15 1.38
N HIS A 60 24.47 21.77 0.67
CA HIS A 60 24.31 23.17 0.24
C HIS A 60 23.78 23.18 -1.20
N GLY A 61 22.54 23.61 -1.37
CA GLY A 61 21.82 23.54 -2.64
C GLY A 61 22.38 24.49 -3.70
N ARG A 62 22.39 24.03 -4.96
CA ARG A 62 22.66 24.88 -6.13
C ARG A 62 21.78 24.47 -7.32
N GLY A 63 21.71 25.34 -8.32
CA GLY A 63 21.00 25.07 -9.57
C GLY A 63 19.49 25.31 -9.46
N ILE A 64 18.71 24.52 -10.18
CA ILE A 64 17.25 24.63 -10.19
C ILE A 64 16.72 24.29 -8.80
N SER A 65 15.79 25.11 -8.31
CA SER A 65 15.10 24.88 -7.05
C SER A 65 13.58 24.87 -7.22
N GLN A 66 12.91 24.11 -6.37
CA GLN A 66 11.46 24.00 -6.34
C GLN A 66 10.96 24.02 -4.89
N LYS A 67 9.81 24.65 -4.66
CA LYS A 67 9.14 24.61 -3.34
C LYS A 67 8.49 23.24 -3.18
N ILE A 68 8.83 22.53 -2.11
CA ILE A 68 8.29 21.19 -1.80
C ILE A 68 7.53 21.14 -0.48
N GLY A 69 7.30 22.30 0.14
CA GLY A 69 6.61 22.40 1.42
C GLY A 69 6.89 23.72 2.13
N GLU A 70 6.57 23.74 3.41
CA GLU A 70 6.84 24.85 4.31
C GLU A 70 6.87 24.38 5.77
N VAL A 71 7.68 25.04 6.59
CA VAL A 71 7.75 24.80 8.04
C VAL A 71 7.70 26.14 8.75
N HIS A 72 6.74 26.30 9.67
CA HIS A 72 6.45 27.53 10.41
C HIS A 72 6.37 28.77 9.50
N GLY A 73 5.67 28.63 8.36
CA GLY A 73 5.48 29.68 7.37
C GLY A 73 6.70 29.98 6.49
N LYS A 74 7.84 29.28 6.68
CA LYS A 74 9.03 29.42 5.82
C LYS A 74 8.98 28.38 4.71
N PRO A 75 9.20 28.76 3.44
CA PRO A 75 9.20 27.80 2.34
C PRO A 75 10.36 26.80 2.50
N VAL A 76 10.05 25.52 2.29
CA VAL A 76 11.06 24.47 2.16
C VAL A 76 11.38 24.29 0.68
N MET A 77 12.62 24.60 0.32
CA MET A 77 13.13 24.47 -1.04
C MET A 77 13.90 23.16 -1.20
N SER A 78 13.72 22.52 -2.34
CA SER A 78 14.53 21.42 -2.81
C SER A 78 15.38 21.87 -3.99
N TYR A 79 16.64 21.45 -4.05
CA TYR A 79 17.59 21.78 -5.10
C TYR A 79 17.99 20.53 -5.87
N GLU A 80 18.29 20.70 -7.16
CA GLU A 80 18.73 19.61 -8.03
C GLU A 80 20.14 19.10 -7.66
N GLU A 81 21.03 20.03 -7.33
CA GLU A 81 22.45 19.74 -7.13
C GLU A 81 22.94 20.15 -5.74
N GLU A 82 23.95 19.42 -5.28
CA GLU A 82 24.67 19.67 -4.03
C GLU A 82 26.00 20.36 -4.30
N SER A 83 26.42 21.23 -3.41
CA SER A 83 27.71 21.89 -3.40
C SER A 83 28.38 21.78 -2.02
N GLY A 84 29.71 21.87 -2.01
CA GLY A 84 30.50 21.76 -0.78
C GLY A 84 30.50 20.35 -0.19
N THR A 85 30.86 20.29 1.10
CA THR A 85 30.91 19.05 1.88
C THR A 85 30.09 19.23 3.15
N VAL A 86 29.29 18.23 3.50
CA VAL A 86 28.56 18.19 4.77
C VAL A 86 29.38 17.41 5.78
N ASP A 87 29.54 17.93 6.99
CA ASP A 87 30.14 17.19 8.09
C ASP A 87 29.17 16.09 8.56
N THR A 88 29.57 14.83 8.35
CA THR A 88 28.79 13.65 8.77
C THR A 88 28.61 13.57 10.27
N PHE A 89 29.58 14.04 11.05
CA PHE A 89 29.54 13.98 12.51
C PHE A 89 28.48 14.93 13.04
N ASP A 90 28.49 16.18 12.58
CA ASP A 90 27.49 17.19 12.98
C ASP A 90 26.08 16.72 12.61
N LEU A 91 25.89 16.19 11.39
CA LEU A 91 24.58 15.71 10.95
C LEU A 91 24.09 14.50 11.78
N MET A 92 24.99 13.58 12.14
CA MET A 92 24.68 12.45 13.01
C MET A 92 24.26 12.91 14.40
N GLU A 93 24.97 13.87 15.00
CA GLU A 93 24.65 14.39 16.33
C GLU A 93 23.31 15.13 16.34
N ILE A 94 23.00 15.93 15.31
CA ILE A 94 21.68 16.57 15.17
C ILE A 94 20.58 15.52 15.13
N ALA A 95 20.75 14.48 14.31
CA ALA A 95 19.76 13.43 14.17
C ALA A 95 19.57 12.61 15.45
N LYS A 96 20.66 12.30 16.17
CA LYS A 96 20.61 11.64 17.48
C LYS A 96 19.81 12.46 18.48
N ASN A 97 20.11 13.75 18.60
CA ASN A 97 19.42 14.64 19.53
C ASN A 97 17.92 14.69 19.24
N LEU A 98 17.54 14.81 17.96
CA LEU A 98 16.13 14.81 17.54
C LEU A 98 15.45 13.46 17.80
N VAL A 99 16.12 12.35 17.53
CA VAL A 99 15.59 11.01 17.85
C VAL A 99 15.42 10.84 19.36
N GLU A 100 16.37 11.28 20.17
CA GLU A 100 16.28 11.20 21.63
C GLU A 100 15.19 12.08 22.21
N GLU A 101 14.94 13.26 21.61
CA GLU A 101 13.89 14.19 22.03
C GLU A 101 12.49 13.69 21.68
N TYR A 102 12.29 13.19 20.46
CA TYR A 102 10.95 12.93 19.93
C TYR A 102 10.56 11.45 19.87
N ALA A 103 11.51 10.51 19.86
CA ALA A 103 11.17 9.11 19.75
C ALA A 103 10.41 8.62 20.98
N VAL A 104 9.49 7.69 20.75
CA VAL A 104 8.67 7.10 21.82
C VAL A 104 9.44 6.00 22.55
N ALA A 105 10.56 6.38 23.19
CA ALA A 105 11.52 5.45 23.77
C ALA A 105 10.97 4.62 24.95
N ASP A 106 9.86 5.03 25.56
CA ASP A 106 9.16 4.26 26.59
C ASP A 106 8.25 3.15 26.01
N TYR A 107 7.94 3.18 24.70
CA TYR A 107 7.18 2.10 24.08
C TYR A 107 8.07 0.87 23.83
N PRO A 108 7.65 -0.35 24.23
CA PRO A 108 8.51 -1.52 24.20
C PRO A 108 9.07 -1.90 22.83
N SER A 109 8.32 -1.63 21.76
CA SER A 109 8.67 -2.01 20.39
C SER A 109 9.16 -0.86 19.51
N THR A 110 9.46 0.29 20.09
CA THR A 110 10.09 1.42 19.38
C THR A 110 11.60 1.33 19.57
N HIS A 111 12.34 1.00 18.50
CA HIS A 111 13.79 0.82 18.48
C HIS A 111 14.46 1.68 17.38
N PRO A 112 14.56 3.00 17.61
CA PRO A 112 15.04 3.94 16.61
C PRO A 112 16.38 3.56 15.98
N GLY A 113 16.49 3.79 14.68
CA GLY A 113 17.74 3.58 13.95
C GLY A 113 18.00 4.68 12.93
N ILE A 114 19.24 5.15 12.90
CA ILE A 114 19.72 6.18 11.99
C ILE A 114 20.81 5.58 11.11
N VAL A 115 20.78 5.84 9.81
CA VAL A 115 21.84 5.47 8.86
C VAL A 115 22.26 6.70 8.06
N ILE A 116 23.56 6.98 7.98
CA ILE A 116 24.13 8.07 7.19
C ILE A 116 25.11 7.51 6.16
N SER A 117 24.99 8.00 4.93
CA SER A 117 25.88 7.63 3.82
C SER A 117 26.02 8.78 2.83
N ASP A 118 27.16 8.91 2.18
CA ASP A 118 27.38 9.85 1.08
C ASP A 118 26.87 9.32 -0.27
N HIS A 119 26.43 8.07 -0.34
CA HIS A 119 25.88 7.43 -1.54
C HIS A 119 24.63 6.58 -1.22
N ARG A 120 23.96 6.07 -2.25
CA ARG A 120 22.86 5.10 -2.10
C ARG A 120 23.43 3.72 -1.74
N LEU A 121 22.73 2.96 -0.92
CA LEU A 121 23.11 1.58 -0.63
C LEU A 121 22.64 0.63 -1.74
N ASP A 122 23.20 -0.58 -1.77
CA ASP A 122 22.85 -1.60 -2.75
C ASP A 122 21.36 -2.00 -2.67
N THR A 123 20.67 -1.90 -3.80
CA THR A 123 19.22 -2.14 -3.94
C THR A 123 18.79 -3.55 -3.55
N SER A 124 19.67 -4.55 -3.58
CA SER A 124 19.33 -5.90 -3.13
C SER A 124 18.89 -5.95 -1.67
N PHE A 125 19.42 -5.07 -0.82
CA PHE A 125 19.01 -4.98 0.58
C PHE A 125 17.57 -4.50 0.72
N TYR A 126 17.16 -3.50 -0.07
CA TYR A 126 15.77 -3.04 -0.13
C TYR A 126 14.82 -4.15 -0.57
N ARG A 127 15.16 -4.89 -1.64
CA ARG A 127 14.33 -5.99 -2.15
C ARG A 127 14.16 -7.07 -1.09
N ARG A 128 15.24 -7.47 -0.41
CA ARG A 128 15.16 -8.42 0.70
C ARG A 128 14.30 -7.90 1.86
N ALA A 129 14.41 -6.64 2.22
CA ALA A 129 13.60 -6.04 3.28
C ALA A 129 12.09 -5.95 2.96
N LEU A 130 11.69 -6.15 1.69
CA LEU A 130 10.29 -6.30 1.28
C LEU A 130 9.79 -7.76 1.37
N GLU A 131 10.69 -8.71 1.44
CA GLU A 131 10.40 -10.14 1.31
C GLU A 131 10.54 -10.85 2.67
N GLU A 132 11.62 -10.58 3.41
CA GLU A 132 12.00 -11.32 4.61
C GLU A 132 12.30 -10.42 5.82
N GLU A 133 12.40 -11.05 7.00
CA GLU A 133 12.84 -10.39 8.23
C GLU A 133 14.38 -10.41 8.30
N ILE A 134 15.02 -9.25 8.15
CA ILE A 134 16.48 -9.14 8.17
C ILE A 134 16.96 -8.98 9.62
N PRO A 135 17.88 -9.82 10.11
CA PRO A 135 18.46 -9.66 11.44
C PRO A 135 19.26 -8.36 11.57
N VAL A 136 19.16 -7.69 12.72
CA VAL A 136 19.92 -6.44 12.99
C VAL A 136 21.42 -6.60 12.76
N SER A 137 22.02 -7.70 13.23
CA SER A 137 23.46 -7.98 13.03
C SER A 137 23.87 -8.09 11.56
N GLU A 138 22.94 -8.46 10.67
CA GLU A 138 23.19 -8.50 9.24
C GLU A 138 23.11 -7.11 8.63
N ALA A 139 22.13 -6.29 9.05
CA ALA A 139 22.05 -4.88 8.68
C ALA A 139 23.31 -4.12 9.08
N GLU A 140 23.83 -4.33 10.30
CA GLU A 140 25.10 -3.73 10.76
C GLU A 140 26.26 -4.05 9.81
N ARG A 141 26.45 -5.34 9.48
CA ARG A 141 27.50 -5.77 8.55
C ARG A 141 27.30 -5.14 7.17
N PHE A 142 26.07 -5.10 6.66
CA PHE A 142 25.75 -4.51 5.37
C PHE A 142 26.09 -3.02 5.33
N ILE A 143 25.66 -2.25 6.35
CA ILE A 143 25.92 -0.81 6.44
C ILE A 143 27.42 -0.54 6.54
N THR A 144 28.14 -1.24 7.43
CA THR A 144 29.59 -1.07 7.61
C THR A 144 30.37 -1.45 6.35
N ASN A 145 30.03 -2.56 5.69
CA ASN A 145 30.70 -2.98 4.44
C ASN A 145 30.45 -2.02 3.28
N SER A 146 29.35 -1.25 3.34
CA SER A 146 29.04 -0.21 2.36
C SER A 146 29.72 1.13 2.68
N GLY A 147 30.53 1.22 3.74
CA GLY A 147 31.19 2.47 4.14
C GLY A 147 30.25 3.49 4.79
N ALA A 148 29.03 3.09 5.13
CA ALA A 148 28.04 3.94 5.80
C ALA A 148 28.17 3.85 7.33
N SER A 149 27.64 4.85 8.02
CA SER A 149 27.60 4.93 9.49
C SER A 149 26.18 4.78 10.00
N PHE A 150 26.03 4.27 11.23
CA PHE A 150 24.70 4.11 11.83
C PHE A 150 24.71 4.41 13.34
N TYR A 151 23.53 4.71 13.86
CA TYR A 151 23.24 4.81 15.28
C TYR A 151 22.04 3.93 15.62
N LYS A 152 22.10 3.25 16.76
CA LYS A 152 21.04 2.40 17.29
C LYS A 152 20.61 2.91 18.65
N MET A 153 19.31 3.05 18.84
CA MET A 153 18.71 3.19 20.15
C MET A 153 18.06 1.86 20.55
N LYS A 154 18.28 1.40 21.80
CA LYS A 154 17.90 0.06 22.28
C LYS A 154 18.49 -1.06 21.39
N GLU A 155 17.68 -2.05 21.01
CA GLU A 155 18.07 -3.13 20.10
C GLU A 155 18.35 -2.64 18.66
N GLY A 156 17.86 -1.45 18.29
CA GLY A 156 18.15 -0.79 17.02
C GLY A 156 17.55 -1.44 15.78
N HIS A 157 16.35 -2.03 15.87
CA HIS A 157 15.65 -2.60 14.69
C HIS A 157 15.46 -1.58 13.57
N GLY A 158 15.29 -0.29 13.90
CA GLY A 158 15.14 0.79 12.91
C GLY A 158 16.31 0.93 11.94
N ILE A 159 17.52 0.41 12.22
CA ILE A 159 18.61 0.50 11.22
C ILE A 159 18.34 -0.37 10.00
N VAL A 160 17.55 -1.45 10.15
CA VAL A 160 17.14 -2.30 9.03
C VAL A 160 16.30 -1.48 8.07
N GLY A 161 15.29 -0.77 8.58
CA GLY A 161 14.42 0.02 7.75
C GLY A 161 15.08 1.28 7.19
N SER A 162 15.92 1.95 7.98
CA SER A 162 16.75 3.06 7.51
C SER A 162 17.70 2.63 6.37
N ALA A 163 18.39 1.51 6.49
CA ALA A 163 19.24 0.98 5.42
C ALA A 163 18.43 0.57 4.18
N ALA A 164 17.29 -0.09 4.37
CA ALA A 164 16.40 -0.48 3.27
C ALA A 164 15.85 0.74 2.52
N ALA A 165 15.44 1.79 3.22
CA ALA A 165 14.97 3.01 2.59
C ALA A 165 16.08 3.75 1.83
N LEU A 166 17.30 3.76 2.35
CA LEU A 166 18.46 4.35 1.67
C LEU A 166 18.91 3.54 0.44
N ALA A 167 18.56 2.24 0.39
CA ALA A 167 18.75 1.34 -0.74
C ALA A 167 17.61 1.38 -1.79
N TRP A 168 16.49 2.08 -1.52
CA TRP A 168 15.34 2.11 -2.43
C TRP A 168 15.72 2.82 -3.76
N PRO A 169 15.53 2.18 -4.93
CA PRO A 169 16.01 2.71 -6.20
C PRO A 169 15.11 3.80 -6.80
N SER A 170 13.90 4.03 -6.25
CA SER A 170 12.96 5.04 -6.75
C SER A 170 12.61 4.93 -8.25
N GLU A 171 12.55 3.69 -8.79
CA GLU A 171 12.20 3.44 -10.21
C GLU A 171 10.71 3.66 -10.50
N ARG A 172 9.85 3.24 -9.57
CA ARG A 172 8.40 3.48 -9.59
C ARG A 172 8.06 4.20 -8.31
N TYR A 173 7.47 5.38 -8.44
CA TYR A 173 7.12 6.20 -7.29
C TYR A 173 5.81 6.94 -7.50
N THR A 174 5.23 7.32 -6.37
CA THR A 174 4.16 8.31 -6.26
C THR A 174 4.63 9.39 -5.29
N TYR A 175 3.86 10.47 -5.16
CA TYR A 175 4.11 11.49 -4.15
C TYR A 175 3.03 11.45 -3.07
N GLU A 176 3.41 11.83 -1.86
CA GLU A 176 2.48 12.06 -0.75
C GLU A 176 2.87 13.36 -0.06
N ILE A 177 1.97 14.33 -0.01
CA ILE A 177 2.15 15.53 0.82
C ILE A 177 1.56 15.24 2.20
N LEU A 178 2.37 15.43 3.24
CA LEU A 178 1.94 15.29 4.62
C LEU A 178 1.89 16.65 5.29
N GLU A 179 0.77 16.93 5.96
CA GLU A 179 0.52 18.14 6.74
C GLU A 179 0.62 17.80 8.23
N TYR A 180 1.19 18.68 9.04
CA TYR A 180 1.52 18.36 10.44
C TYR A 180 1.06 19.42 11.44
N ARG A 181 0.68 18.95 12.63
CA ARG A 181 0.48 19.72 13.85
C ARG A 181 0.92 18.89 15.05
N TYR A 182 1.97 19.32 15.73
CA TYR A 182 2.54 18.63 16.89
C TYR A 182 1.97 19.16 18.21
N PRO A 183 1.76 18.31 19.23
CA PRO A 183 1.96 16.85 19.23
C PRO A 183 0.84 16.07 18.53
N VAL A 184 -0.37 16.63 18.48
CA VAL A 184 -1.54 16.06 17.81
C VAL A 184 -2.38 17.17 17.18
N PRO A 185 -3.04 16.91 16.05
CA PRO A 185 -3.91 17.88 15.40
C PRO A 185 -5.20 18.11 16.18
N VAL A 186 -5.86 19.23 15.88
CA VAL A 186 -7.23 19.48 16.37
C VAL A 186 -8.17 18.47 15.71
N PRO A 187 -8.96 17.69 16.48
CA PRO A 187 -9.90 16.74 15.90
C PRO A 187 -10.91 17.42 14.99
N MET A 188 -11.23 16.77 13.88
CA MET A 188 -12.32 17.17 12.98
C MET A 188 -13.47 16.18 13.08
N ASP A 189 -14.69 16.65 12.85
CA ASP A 189 -15.82 15.74 12.73
C ASP A 189 -15.77 14.99 11.39
N LYS A 190 -16.46 13.84 11.35
CA LYS A 190 -16.47 12.95 10.19
C LYS A 190 -17.01 13.64 8.93
N GLU A 191 -17.97 14.56 9.05
CA GLU A 191 -18.55 15.24 7.89
C GLU A 191 -17.52 16.18 7.24
N LYS A 192 -16.80 16.94 8.05
CA LYS A 192 -15.69 17.79 7.61
C LYS A 192 -14.56 16.96 7.01
N GLU A 193 -14.15 15.87 7.65
CA GLU A 193 -13.13 14.95 7.11
C GLU A 193 -13.55 14.39 5.73
N MET A 194 -14.78 13.88 5.61
CA MET A 194 -15.29 13.35 4.34
C MET A 194 -15.36 14.41 3.24
N ARG A 195 -15.78 15.64 3.57
CA ARG A 195 -15.83 16.75 2.62
C ARG A 195 -14.44 17.11 2.10
N LEU A 196 -13.47 17.28 3.00
CA LEU A 196 -12.09 17.65 2.63
C LEU A 196 -11.39 16.53 1.86
N ALA A 197 -11.59 15.27 2.27
CA ALA A 197 -11.06 14.11 1.54
C ALA A 197 -11.65 13.97 0.14
N SER A 198 -12.95 14.22 -0.02
CA SER A 198 -13.61 14.23 -1.34
C SER A 198 -13.09 15.37 -2.22
N MET A 199 -12.79 16.52 -1.63
CA MET A 199 -12.18 17.63 -2.35
C MET A 199 -10.77 17.27 -2.82
N ALA A 200 -9.96 16.67 -1.94
CA ALA A 200 -8.60 16.19 -2.26
C ALA A 200 -8.58 15.20 -3.43
N ASP A 201 -9.52 14.25 -3.44
CA ASP A 201 -9.67 13.23 -4.49
C ASP A 201 -10.15 13.81 -5.83
N GLY A 202 -10.70 15.03 -5.84
CA GLY A 202 -11.14 15.72 -7.04
C GLY A 202 -10.03 16.47 -7.79
N PHE A 203 -8.83 16.60 -7.22
CA PHE A 203 -7.69 17.24 -7.88
C PHE A 203 -7.08 16.33 -8.93
N GLU A 204 -6.64 16.93 -10.05
CA GLU A 204 -6.00 16.17 -11.12
C GLU A 204 -4.73 15.47 -10.62
N GLY A 205 -4.62 14.18 -10.93
CA GLY A 205 -3.43 13.39 -10.57
C GLY A 205 -3.35 13.00 -9.10
N THR A 206 -4.36 13.27 -8.28
CA THR A 206 -4.51 12.67 -6.95
C THR A 206 -5.30 11.36 -7.04
N PHE A 207 -5.18 10.50 -6.03
CA PHE A 207 -5.89 9.22 -6.01
C PHE A 207 -6.03 8.65 -4.59
N ASN A 208 -7.06 7.83 -4.36
CA ASN A 208 -7.29 7.07 -3.12
C ASN A 208 -7.35 7.93 -1.85
N ASN A 209 -7.86 9.15 -1.97
CA ASN A 209 -7.97 10.07 -0.85
C ASN A 209 -9.29 9.89 -0.09
N VAL A 210 -10.31 9.30 -0.70
CA VAL A 210 -11.62 9.03 -0.08
C VAL A 210 -12.23 7.71 -0.52
N ASP A 211 -13.03 7.11 0.36
CA ASP A 211 -13.94 6.02 0.05
C ASP A 211 -15.39 6.47 0.31
N LEU A 212 -16.08 6.91 -0.74
CA LEU A 212 -17.45 7.41 -0.61
C LEU A 212 -18.44 6.32 -0.20
N ARG A 213 -18.23 5.08 -0.66
CA ARG A 213 -19.16 3.98 -0.39
C ARG A 213 -19.08 3.51 1.06
N ASN A 214 -17.88 3.49 1.63
CA ASN A 214 -17.66 3.09 3.01
C ASN A 214 -17.61 4.29 3.98
N GLU A 215 -17.89 5.51 3.50
CA GLU A 215 -17.79 6.76 4.25
C GLU A 215 -16.47 6.87 5.04
N TYR A 216 -15.35 6.68 4.33
CA TYR A 216 -14.02 6.68 4.93
C TYR A 216 -13.11 7.72 4.26
N ALA A 217 -12.61 8.66 5.06
CA ALA A 217 -11.70 9.71 4.63
C ALA A 217 -10.25 9.20 4.74
N ALA A 218 -9.67 8.73 3.64
CA ALA A 218 -8.42 7.97 3.65
C ALA A 218 -7.17 8.81 3.91
N ILE A 219 -7.26 10.12 3.69
CA ILE A 219 -6.15 11.06 3.95
C ILE A 219 -5.96 11.37 5.43
N PHE A 220 -6.98 11.20 6.28
CA PHE A 220 -6.91 11.54 7.69
C PHE A 220 -6.51 10.30 8.53
N PRO A 221 -5.32 10.29 9.16
CA PRO A 221 -4.97 9.23 10.09
C PRO A 221 -5.76 9.38 11.39
N HIS A 222 -5.79 8.32 12.20
CA HIS A 222 -6.34 8.43 13.55
C HIS A 222 -5.57 9.48 14.38
N PRO A 223 -6.26 10.24 15.27
CA PRO A 223 -5.75 11.45 15.95
C PRO A 223 -4.79 11.15 17.11
N LYS A 224 -3.76 10.35 16.80
CA LYS A 224 -2.70 9.91 17.71
C LYS A 224 -1.33 10.24 17.14
N THR A 225 -1.25 11.00 16.05
CA THR A 225 0.01 11.31 15.38
C THR A 225 0.04 12.80 15.07
N PRO A 226 1.23 13.40 14.88
CA PRO A 226 1.33 14.79 14.45
C PRO A 226 0.78 15.04 13.05
N VAL A 227 0.55 14.02 12.23
CA VAL A 227 0.00 14.17 10.87
C VAL A 227 -1.47 14.59 10.95
N ILE A 228 -1.82 15.73 10.35
CA ILE A 228 -3.20 16.17 10.14
C ILE A 228 -3.81 15.34 9.00
N TYR A 229 -3.17 15.35 7.82
CA TYR A 229 -3.59 14.56 6.67
C TYR A 229 -2.42 14.22 5.75
N GLY A 230 -2.64 13.26 4.84
CA GLY A 230 -1.74 12.92 3.75
C GLY A 230 -2.45 12.73 2.43
N ILE A 231 -2.13 13.54 1.40
CA ILE A 231 -2.73 13.44 0.06
C ILE A 231 -1.76 12.72 -0.87
N ARG A 232 -2.24 11.70 -1.58
CA ARG A 232 -1.45 10.96 -2.56
C ARG A 232 -1.70 11.44 -3.98
N GLY A 233 -0.65 11.45 -4.79
CA GLY A 233 -0.74 11.86 -6.18
C GLY A 233 0.51 11.57 -7.01
N PHE A 234 0.50 12.03 -8.25
CA PHE A 234 1.60 11.84 -9.21
C PHE A 234 2.43 13.09 -9.46
N ASN A 235 1.96 14.26 -9.03
CA ASN A 235 2.57 15.54 -9.33
C ASN A 235 2.68 16.39 -8.05
N GLN A 236 3.87 16.95 -7.80
CA GLN A 236 4.12 17.76 -6.59
C GLN A 236 3.33 19.06 -6.57
N HIS A 237 3.20 19.72 -7.72
CA HIS A 237 2.46 20.96 -7.86
C HIS A 237 0.97 20.74 -7.55
N SER A 238 0.35 19.73 -8.16
CA SER A 238 -1.06 19.39 -7.88
C SER A 238 -1.29 19.02 -6.41
N LEU A 239 -0.31 18.40 -5.74
CA LEU A 239 -0.40 18.11 -4.30
C LEU A 239 -0.32 19.37 -3.44
N MET A 240 0.54 20.33 -3.80
CA MET A 240 0.62 21.62 -3.11
C MET A 240 -0.69 22.42 -3.27
N GLU A 241 -1.25 22.47 -4.49
CA GLU A 241 -2.54 23.12 -4.75
C GLU A 241 -3.69 22.46 -3.98
N ALA A 242 -3.72 21.11 -3.95
CA ALA A 242 -4.72 20.37 -3.18
C ALA A 242 -4.60 20.66 -1.68
N SER A 243 -3.38 20.69 -1.15
CA SER A 243 -3.12 21.02 0.26
C SER A 243 -3.52 22.46 0.60
N ASP A 244 -3.18 23.45 -0.25
CA ASP A 244 -3.61 24.85 -0.08
C ASP A 244 -5.13 24.97 0.01
N ALA A 245 -5.85 24.36 -0.94
CA ALA A 245 -7.29 24.40 -0.98
C ALA A 245 -7.92 23.73 0.25
N ILE A 246 -7.38 22.58 0.69
CA ILE A 246 -7.87 21.86 1.87
C ILE A 246 -7.64 22.67 3.14
N ASN A 247 -6.47 23.31 3.27
CA ASN A 247 -6.16 24.14 4.42
C ASN A 247 -7.10 25.34 4.51
N GLU A 248 -7.36 26.02 3.39
CA GLU A 248 -8.31 27.14 3.32
C GLU A 248 -9.74 26.67 3.62
N ALA A 249 -10.24 25.66 2.92
CA ALA A 249 -11.61 25.17 3.07
C ALA A 249 -11.87 24.50 4.43
N GLY A 250 -10.81 24.02 5.08
CA GLY A 250 -10.83 23.35 6.37
C GLY A 250 -10.47 24.27 7.54
N GLU A 251 -10.03 25.51 7.30
CA GLU A 251 -9.48 26.39 8.34
C GLU A 251 -8.42 25.67 9.19
N ILE A 252 -7.50 24.98 8.52
CA ILE A 252 -6.52 24.09 9.18
C ILE A 252 -5.33 24.91 9.64
N GLU A 253 -5.10 24.92 10.96
CA GLU A 253 -3.84 25.38 11.55
C GLU A 253 -2.81 24.26 11.51
N HIS A 254 -1.65 24.52 10.92
CA HIS A 254 -0.56 23.55 10.77
C HIS A 254 0.79 24.17 11.15
N ASP A 255 1.71 23.31 11.57
CA ASP A 255 3.11 23.67 11.84
C ASP A 255 3.95 23.64 10.57
N GLY A 256 3.56 22.80 9.60
CA GLY A 256 4.27 22.64 8.35
C GLY A 256 3.72 21.50 7.51
N ARG A 257 4.20 21.42 6.29
CA ARG A 257 3.86 20.38 5.31
C ARG A 257 5.04 20.10 4.41
N ILE A 258 5.13 18.89 3.91
CA ILE A 258 6.21 18.51 2.99
C ILE A 258 5.78 17.40 2.03
N VAL A 259 6.24 17.51 0.78
CA VAL A 259 6.01 16.52 -0.27
C VAL A 259 7.10 15.46 -0.24
N PHE A 260 6.70 14.22 0.01
CA PHE A 260 7.54 13.04 -0.05
C PHE A 260 7.43 12.35 -1.40
N ARG A 261 8.56 11.84 -1.90
CA ARG A 261 8.57 10.79 -2.93
C ARG A 261 8.44 9.42 -2.23
N THR A 262 7.57 8.56 -2.72
CA THR A 262 7.20 7.33 -2.01
C THR A 262 7.11 6.12 -2.93
N ASN A 263 7.29 4.93 -2.38
CA ASN A 263 6.98 3.68 -3.06
C ASN A 263 5.52 3.22 -2.85
N GLN A 264 4.64 4.10 -2.38
CA GLN A 264 3.25 3.75 -2.16
C GLN A 264 2.53 3.56 -3.49
N ALA A 265 1.61 2.60 -3.51
CA ALA A 265 0.84 2.20 -4.68
C ALA A 265 1.70 1.75 -5.88
N THR A 266 2.81 1.05 -5.63
CA THR A 266 3.76 0.60 -6.67
C THR A 266 3.81 -0.92 -6.86
N ASP A 267 3.17 -1.70 -5.98
CA ASP A 267 3.34 -3.15 -5.91
C ASP A 267 4.82 -3.56 -5.78
N ASP A 268 5.68 -2.74 -5.17
CA ASP A 268 7.10 -3.08 -4.99
C ASP A 268 7.30 -4.37 -4.19
N HIS A 269 6.35 -4.74 -3.31
CA HIS A 269 6.35 -6.00 -2.55
C HIS A 269 5.85 -7.23 -3.32
N ILE A 270 5.30 -7.07 -4.53
CA ILE A 270 4.68 -8.18 -5.26
C ILE A 270 5.71 -8.92 -6.10
N ILE A 271 6.01 -10.16 -5.71
CA ILE A 271 6.80 -11.11 -6.50
C ILE A 271 5.89 -11.77 -7.54
N LYS A 272 6.26 -11.65 -8.82
CA LYS A 272 5.48 -12.20 -9.94
C LYS A 272 5.99 -13.59 -10.31
N ASP A 273 5.07 -14.54 -10.44
CA ASP A 273 5.33 -15.91 -10.91
C ASP A 273 6.55 -16.61 -10.26
N PRO A 274 6.61 -16.67 -8.92
CA PRO A 274 7.74 -17.26 -8.21
C PRO A 274 7.81 -18.79 -8.36
N ASP A 275 9.01 -19.35 -8.23
CA ASP A 275 9.23 -20.80 -8.13
C ASP A 275 8.89 -21.38 -6.76
N ARG A 276 9.07 -20.58 -5.70
CA ARG A 276 8.83 -20.97 -4.31
C ARG A 276 7.92 -19.96 -3.64
N ILE A 277 7.09 -20.47 -2.73
CA ILE A 277 6.20 -19.66 -1.90
C ILE A 277 6.70 -19.79 -0.47
N GLU A 278 7.12 -18.67 0.07
CA GLU A 278 7.66 -18.49 1.41
C GLU A 278 6.75 -17.56 2.23
N GLU A 279 6.76 -17.77 3.54
CA GLU A 279 5.99 -17.02 4.52
C GLU A 279 6.42 -15.54 4.54
N LEU A 280 5.50 -14.62 4.78
CA LEU A 280 5.74 -13.16 4.87
C LEU A 280 6.06 -12.46 3.55
N HIS A 281 6.14 -13.18 2.43
CA HIS A 281 6.29 -12.60 1.10
C HIS A 281 4.93 -12.26 0.49
N SER A 282 4.93 -11.41 -0.54
CA SER A 282 3.72 -11.06 -1.29
C SER A 282 3.87 -11.40 -2.76
N TYR A 283 2.79 -11.86 -3.39
CA TYR A 283 2.84 -12.54 -4.68
C TYR A 283 1.72 -12.16 -5.62
N ALA A 284 1.97 -12.31 -6.92
CA ALA A 284 0.96 -12.40 -7.97
C ALA A 284 0.92 -13.83 -8.54
N LEU A 285 -0.10 -14.61 -8.16
CA LEU A 285 -0.20 -16.04 -8.47
C LEU A 285 -1.38 -16.32 -9.40
N ARG A 286 -1.11 -16.85 -10.59
CA ARG A 286 -2.13 -17.22 -11.59
C ARG A 286 -2.50 -18.70 -11.48
N GLY A 287 -3.79 -18.99 -11.46
CA GLY A 287 -4.26 -20.33 -11.13
C GLY A 287 -5.74 -20.60 -11.33
N TYR A 288 -6.13 -21.87 -11.27
CA TYR A 288 -7.53 -22.27 -11.35
C TYR A 288 -8.12 -22.43 -9.96
N VAL A 289 -9.27 -21.83 -9.70
CA VAL A 289 -10.06 -22.10 -8.50
C VAL A 289 -10.44 -23.58 -8.48
N VAL A 290 -10.14 -24.29 -7.39
CA VAL A 290 -10.41 -25.73 -7.24
C VAL A 290 -11.42 -26.04 -6.15
N SER A 291 -11.77 -25.07 -5.31
CA SER A 291 -12.91 -25.17 -4.40
C SER A 291 -13.75 -23.91 -4.45
N ASP A 292 -15.06 -24.07 -4.26
CA ASP A 292 -15.95 -22.92 -4.09
C ASP A 292 -15.57 -22.13 -2.82
N PRO A 293 -15.75 -20.81 -2.79
CA PRO A 293 -15.53 -19.98 -1.61
C PRO A 293 -16.41 -20.41 -0.43
N ILE A 294 -15.80 -20.53 0.74
CA ILE A 294 -16.47 -20.86 2.01
C ILE A 294 -16.41 -19.63 2.92
N SER A 295 -17.56 -19.23 3.45
CA SER A 295 -17.66 -18.17 4.46
C SER A 295 -17.40 -18.72 5.85
N VAL A 296 -16.65 -17.98 6.66
CA VAL A 296 -16.26 -18.33 8.04
C VAL A 296 -16.79 -17.24 8.98
N PRO A 297 -17.13 -17.55 10.26
CA PRO A 297 -17.52 -16.53 11.23
C PRO A 297 -16.56 -15.33 11.23
N GLY A 298 -17.12 -14.12 11.28
CA GLY A 298 -16.37 -12.87 11.05
C GLY A 298 -16.48 -12.34 9.61
N GLY A 299 -17.11 -13.07 8.69
CA GLY A 299 -17.37 -12.59 7.33
C GLY A 299 -16.15 -12.70 6.40
N HIS A 300 -15.26 -13.64 6.67
CA HIS A 300 -14.10 -13.97 5.85
C HIS A 300 -14.46 -15.04 4.83
N TYR A 301 -13.86 -14.98 3.64
CA TYR A 301 -14.01 -16.01 2.61
C TYR A 301 -12.68 -16.70 2.33
N PHE A 302 -12.71 -18.02 2.20
CA PHE A 302 -11.56 -18.84 1.83
C PHE A 302 -11.90 -19.74 0.66
N LEU A 303 -10.96 -19.91 -0.26
CA LEU A 303 -11.05 -20.89 -1.34
C LEU A 303 -9.67 -21.50 -1.59
N LYS A 304 -9.64 -22.65 -2.26
CA LYS A 304 -8.42 -23.26 -2.78
C LYS A 304 -8.29 -22.98 -4.26
N PHE A 305 -7.07 -22.72 -4.72
CA PHE A 305 -6.73 -22.60 -6.13
C PHE A 305 -5.44 -23.35 -6.44
N SER A 306 -5.27 -23.80 -7.69
CA SER A 306 -4.03 -24.40 -8.15
C SER A 306 -3.05 -23.32 -8.59
N TYR A 307 -1.79 -23.45 -8.21
CA TYR A 307 -0.69 -22.66 -8.75
C TYR A 307 0.42 -23.64 -9.10
N ARG A 308 0.73 -23.75 -10.40
CA ARG A 308 1.64 -24.76 -10.94
C ARG A 308 1.21 -26.17 -10.48
N ASP A 309 2.07 -26.88 -9.76
CA ASP A 309 1.87 -28.22 -9.20
C ASP A 309 1.33 -28.22 -7.76
N ARG A 310 0.97 -27.05 -7.21
CA ARG A 310 0.56 -26.87 -5.82
C ARG A 310 -0.89 -26.42 -5.70
N TYR A 311 -1.48 -26.66 -4.53
CA TYR A 311 -2.75 -26.09 -4.12
C TYR A 311 -2.54 -25.11 -2.97
N LEU A 312 -3.02 -23.89 -3.13
CA LEU A 312 -2.89 -22.83 -2.14
C LEU A 312 -4.28 -22.37 -1.70
N THR A 313 -4.35 -21.81 -0.49
CA THR A 313 -5.57 -21.17 0.02
C THR A 313 -5.49 -19.68 -0.25
N ALA A 314 -6.50 -19.10 -0.88
CA ALA A 314 -6.69 -17.66 -1.00
C ALA A 314 -7.76 -17.20 0.00
N ALA A 315 -7.54 -16.06 0.63
CA ALA A 315 -8.41 -15.49 1.66
C ALA A 315 -8.80 -14.04 1.34
N ALA A 316 -10.08 -13.72 1.46
CA ALA A 316 -10.61 -12.36 1.45
C ALA A 316 -11.21 -12.05 2.83
N PHE A 317 -10.53 -11.21 3.62
CA PHE A 317 -10.94 -10.89 4.99
C PHE A 317 -12.05 -9.84 5.07
N GLU A 318 -12.67 -9.71 6.24
CA GLU A 318 -13.77 -8.78 6.50
C GLU A 318 -13.43 -7.34 6.10
N PRO A 319 -12.22 -6.82 6.41
CA PRO A 319 -11.89 -5.44 6.09
C PRO A 319 -11.95 -5.12 4.60
N THR A 320 -11.91 -6.13 3.70
CA THR A 320 -12.00 -5.93 2.24
C THR A 320 -13.41 -5.59 1.73
N LYS A 321 -14.41 -5.49 2.61
CA LYS A 321 -15.79 -5.01 2.31
C LYS A 321 -16.38 -5.64 1.04
N GLU A 322 -16.75 -4.86 0.03
CA GLU A 322 -17.42 -5.33 -1.18
C GLU A 322 -16.58 -6.26 -2.05
N PHE A 323 -15.26 -6.27 -1.88
CA PHE A 323 -14.37 -7.18 -2.62
C PHE A 323 -14.77 -8.64 -2.36
N ARG A 324 -15.20 -8.93 -1.13
CA ARG A 324 -15.77 -10.23 -0.73
C ARG A 324 -16.99 -10.62 -1.55
N SER A 325 -17.81 -9.66 -1.98
CA SER A 325 -18.98 -9.93 -2.84
C SER A 325 -18.55 -10.46 -4.21
N VAL A 326 -17.43 -9.99 -4.75
CA VAL A 326 -16.88 -10.54 -6.01
C VAL A 326 -16.20 -11.87 -5.75
N PHE A 327 -15.34 -11.93 -4.72
CA PHE A 327 -14.59 -13.14 -4.35
C PHE A 327 -15.52 -14.34 -4.08
N SER A 328 -16.62 -14.13 -3.35
CA SER A 328 -17.62 -15.16 -3.02
C SER A 328 -18.36 -15.74 -4.24
N LYS A 329 -18.32 -15.06 -5.38
CA LYS A 329 -18.96 -15.51 -6.63
C LYS A 329 -18.06 -16.41 -7.48
N LEU A 330 -16.79 -16.54 -7.12
CA LEU A 330 -15.87 -17.48 -7.77
C LEU A 330 -16.37 -18.92 -7.60
N LYS A 331 -16.00 -19.78 -8.55
CA LYS A 331 -16.37 -21.19 -8.58
C LYS A 331 -15.19 -22.03 -9.06
N ASN A 332 -15.24 -23.32 -8.72
CA ASN A 332 -14.35 -24.31 -9.30
C ASN A 332 -14.27 -24.16 -10.84
N GLY A 333 -13.05 -24.09 -11.37
CA GLY A 333 -12.74 -23.93 -12.78
C GLY A 333 -12.46 -22.48 -13.23
N ASP A 334 -12.71 -21.47 -12.40
CA ASP A 334 -12.36 -20.08 -12.75
C ASP A 334 -10.85 -19.90 -12.85
N LEU A 335 -10.38 -19.21 -13.88
CA LEU A 335 -8.97 -18.84 -14.02
C LEU A 335 -8.78 -17.43 -13.46
N VAL A 336 -7.94 -17.30 -12.44
CA VAL A 336 -7.73 -16.05 -11.71
C VAL A 336 -6.24 -15.78 -11.51
N THR A 337 -5.90 -14.51 -11.31
CA THR A 337 -4.63 -14.11 -10.69
C THR A 337 -4.94 -13.40 -9.39
N PHE A 338 -4.42 -13.93 -8.28
CA PHE A 338 -4.51 -13.28 -6.97
C PHE A 338 -3.22 -12.53 -6.67
N TYR A 339 -3.37 -11.33 -6.12
CA TYR A 339 -2.29 -10.50 -5.60
C TYR A 339 -2.45 -10.43 -4.09
N GLY A 340 -1.40 -10.67 -3.31
CA GLY A 340 -1.51 -10.58 -1.86
C GLY A 340 -0.35 -11.18 -1.09
N SER A 341 -0.41 -11.10 0.24
CA SER A 341 0.61 -11.64 1.14
C SER A 341 0.35 -13.08 1.54
N TYR A 342 1.39 -13.91 1.53
CA TYR A 342 1.33 -15.26 2.06
C TYR A 342 1.64 -15.27 3.57
N VAL A 343 0.59 -15.39 4.39
CA VAL A 343 0.69 -15.34 5.86
C VAL A 343 -0.25 -16.39 6.49
N ASN A 344 0.26 -17.07 7.50
CA ASN A 344 -0.33 -18.21 8.18
C ASN A 344 -0.86 -19.27 7.20
N GLY A 345 -0.09 -19.56 6.14
CA GLY A 345 -0.43 -20.54 5.11
C GLY A 345 -1.52 -20.12 4.11
N ASN A 346 -1.95 -18.85 4.13
CA ASN A 346 -2.97 -18.32 3.22
C ASN A 346 -2.42 -17.14 2.42
N LEU A 347 -2.84 -17.03 1.16
CA LEU A 347 -2.67 -15.82 0.36
C LEU A 347 -3.79 -14.84 0.69
N ASN A 348 -3.46 -13.81 1.45
CA ASN A 348 -4.36 -12.73 1.86
C ASN A 348 -4.53 -11.75 0.70
N VAL A 349 -5.65 -11.84 -0.01
CA VAL A 349 -5.85 -11.18 -1.31
C VAL A 349 -6.07 -9.68 -1.14
N GLU A 350 -5.25 -8.89 -1.83
CA GLU A 350 -5.30 -7.43 -1.92
C GLU A 350 -5.99 -6.95 -3.21
N LYS A 351 -5.92 -7.73 -4.28
CA LYS A 351 -6.63 -7.52 -5.55
C LYS A 351 -6.60 -8.79 -6.38
N MET A 352 -7.46 -8.88 -7.40
CA MET A 352 -7.51 -10.03 -8.29
C MET A 352 -7.87 -9.69 -9.73
N ILE A 353 -7.42 -10.54 -10.65
CA ILE A 353 -7.84 -10.54 -12.05
C ILE A 353 -8.60 -11.84 -12.30
N VAL A 354 -9.83 -11.74 -12.79
CA VAL A 354 -10.59 -12.89 -13.30
C VAL A 354 -10.35 -12.96 -14.81
N HIS A 355 -9.62 -13.98 -15.26
CA HIS A 355 -9.29 -14.18 -16.68
C HIS A 355 -10.43 -14.89 -17.41
N SER A 356 -11.01 -15.92 -16.79
CA SER A 356 -12.14 -16.65 -17.38
C SER A 356 -13.05 -17.22 -16.30
N VAL A 357 -14.34 -17.23 -16.60
CA VAL A 357 -15.39 -17.74 -15.71
C VAL A 357 -15.84 -19.11 -16.21
N ALA A 358 -15.76 -20.14 -15.35
CA ALA A 358 -16.20 -21.49 -15.67
C ALA A 358 -17.72 -21.57 -15.86
N ARG A 359 -18.14 -22.34 -16.87
CA ARG A 359 -19.54 -22.65 -17.14
C ARG A 359 -20.05 -23.64 -16.10
N VAL A 360 -21.11 -23.25 -15.41
CA VAL A 360 -21.76 -24.10 -14.40
C VAL A 360 -23.11 -24.54 -14.95
N TYR A 361 -23.41 -25.83 -14.85
CA TYR A 361 -24.67 -26.39 -15.32
C TYR A 361 -25.50 -26.89 -14.15
N ARG A 362 -26.82 -26.66 -14.21
CA ARG A 362 -27.80 -27.24 -13.29
C ARG A 362 -28.67 -28.24 -14.05
N MET A 363 -28.96 -29.36 -13.39
CA MET A 363 -29.94 -30.31 -13.90
C MET A 363 -31.36 -29.81 -13.64
N GLU A 364 -32.16 -29.71 -14.70
CA GLU A 364 -33.58 -29.40 -14.63
C GLU A 364 -34.43 -30.49 -15.28
N ASN A 365 -35.71 -30.56 -14.90
CA ASN A 365 -36.63 -31.42 -15.64
C ASN A 365 -36.70 -30.96 -17.10
N PRO A 366 -36.83 -31.88 -18.07
CA PRO A 366 -36.84 -31.49 -19.47
C PRO A 366 -38.06 -30.66 -19.84
N VAL A 367 -37.93 -29.79 -20.83
CA VAL A 367 -39.07 -29.10 -21.46
C VAL A 367 -39.71 -30.02 -22.49
N CYS A 368 -41.04 -30.12 -22.48
CA CYS A 368 -41.73 -31.01 -23.40
C CYS A 368 -41.61 -30.53 -24.86
N SER A 369 -40.94 -31.30 -25.71
CA SER A 369 -40.79 -31.06 -27.16
C SER A 369 -42.09 -30.79 -27.93
N SER A 370 -43.24 -31.27 -27.45
CA SER A 370 -44.53 -31.12 -28.12
C SER A 370 -45.41 -30.00 -27.54
N CYS A 371 -45.13 -29.54 -26.33
CA CYS A 371 -46.00 -28.58 -25.63
C CYS A 371 -45.25 -27.37 -25.03
N SER A 372 -43.93 -27.38 -25.07
CA SER A 372 -43.03 -26.38 -24.47
C SER A 372 -43.24 -26.14 -22.97
N ILE A 373 -43.93 -27.05 -22.28
CA ILE A 373 -44.16 -27.00 -20.83
C ILE A 373 -43.14 -27.88 -20.10
N ARG A 374 -42.65 -27.40 -18.97
CA ARG A 374 -41.73 -28.13 -18.09
C ARG A 374 -42.38 -29.41 -17.55
N THR A 375 -41.65 -30.52 -17.64
CA THR A 375 -42.14 -31.83 -17.16
C THR A 375 -42.09 -31.93 -15.63
N VAL A 376 -42.89 -32.81 -15.06
CA VAL A 376 -42.90 -33.12 -13.62
C VAL A 376 -42.29 -34.50 -13.36
N SER A 377 -41.59 -34.65 -12.23
CA SER A 377 -41.02 -35.93 -11.82
C SER A 377 -42.12 -36.88 -11.31
N LYS A 378 -42.08 -38.15 -11.72
CA LYS A 378 -42.96 -39.23 -11.26
C LYS A 378 -42.19 -40.41 -10.64
N GLY A 379 -40.89 -40.24 -10.41
CA GLY A 379 -40.03 -41.27 -9.84
C GLY A 379 -38.60 -41.12 -10.33
N ARG A 380 -37.77 -42.13 -10.08
CA ARG A 380 -36.38 -42.15 -10.55
C ARG A 380 -36.35 -42.23 -12.08
N ASN A 381 -35.77 -41.21 -12.73
CA ASN A 381 -35.64 -41.11 -14.19
C ASN A 381 -36.98 -41.23 -14.96
N ASP A 382 -38.09 -40.79 -14.36
CA ASP A 382 -39.40 -40.71 -15.02
C ASP A 382 -39.96 -39.28 -14.94
N PHE A 383 -39.90 -38.55 -16.06
CA PHE A 383 -40.42 -37.19 -16.18
C PHE A 383 -41.55 -37.15 -17.20
N ARG A 384 -42.71 -36.60 -16.82
CA ARG A 384 -43.90 -36.60 -17.67
C ARG A 384 -44.42 -35.19 -17.92
N CYS A 385 -44.83 -34.92 -19.15
CA CYS A 385 -45.50 -33.67 -19.47
C CYS A 385 -46.90 -33.67 -18.83
N PRO A 386 -47.24 -32.66 -18.01
CA PRO A 386 -48.56 -32.60 -17.38
C PRO A 386 -49.70 -32.37 -18.39
N ARG A 387 -49.40 -31.85 -19.59
CA ARG A 387 -50.39 -31.56 -20.64
C ARG A 387 -50.66 -32.76 -21.57
N CYS A 388 -49.62 -33.34 -22.17
CA CYS A 388 -49.76 -34.39 -23.19
C CYS A 388 -49.31 -35.79 -22.73
N GLY A 389 -48.83 -35.96 -21.50
CA GLY A 389 -48.41 -37.25 -20.95
C GLY A 389 -47.09 -37.81 -21.51
N LYS A 390 -46.47 -37.16 -22.51
CA LYS A 390 -45.20 -37.59 -23.11
C LYS A 390 -44.11 -37.76 -22.05
N ARG A 391 -43.36 -38.86 -22.16
CA ARG A 391 -42.40 -39.34 -21.16
C ARG A 391 -40.96 -39.04 -21.58
N TYR A 392 -40.14 -38.64 -20.61
CA TYR A 392 -38.73 -38.34 -20.75
C TYR A 392 -37.93 -39.08 -19.67
N ARG A 393 -36.70 -39.48 -19.98
CA ARG A 393 -35.85 -40.33 -19.10
C ARG A 393 -34.64 -39.60 -18.51
N SER A 394 -34.28 -38.44 -19.05
CA SER A 394 -33.14 -37.64 -18.61
C SER A 394 -33.57 -36.23 -18.22
N ARG A 395 -32.77 -35.59 -17.38
CA ARG A 395 -32.84 -34.15 -17.12
C ARG A 395 -32.09 -33.38 -18.20
N ASP A 396 -32.47 -32.14 -18.42
CA ASP A 396 -31.72 -31.20 -19.24
C ASP A 396 -30.62 -30.55 -18.39
N PHE A 397 -29.46 -30.31 -19.00
CA PHE A 397 -28.41 -29.47 -18.41
C PHE A 397 -28.60 -28.05 -18.89
N VAL A 398 -28.95 -27.16 -17.98
CA VAL A 398 -29.13 -25.74 -18.27
C VAL A 398 -27.94 -24.98 -17.71
N GLU A 399 -27.30 -24.18 -18.55
CA GLU A 399 -26.21 -23.30 -18.11
C GLU A 399 -26.76 -22.25 -17.14
N VAL A 400 -26.11 -22.14 -15.98
CA VAL A 400 -26.43 -21.15 -14.96
C VAL A 400 -25.65 -19.88 -15.28
N LEU A 401 -26.36 -18.81 -15.62
CA LEU A 401 -25.74 -17.50 -15.79
C LEU A 401 -25.12 -17.05 -14.46
N ARG A 402 -23.83 -16.73 -14.50
CA ARG A 402 -23.07 -16.30 -13.32
C ARG A 402 -22.98 -14.79 -13.27
N ASN A 403 -23.18 -14.22 -12.08
CA ASN A 403 -23.12 -12.77 -11.85
C ASN A 403 -21.69 -12.27 -11.58
N ILE A 404 -20.73 -12.75 -12.38
CA ILE A 404 -19.32 -12.35 -12.36
C ILE A 404 -18.81 -12.38 -13.81
N THR A 405 -17.98 -11.40 -14.16
CA THR A 405 -17.39 -11.28 -15.49
C THR A 405 -15.86 -11.35 -15.38
N PRO A 406 -15.16 -11.70 -16.47
CA PRO A 406 -13.74 -11.42 -16.55
C PRO A 406 -13.46 -9.93 -16.32
N GLY A 407 -12.38 -9.62 -15.61
CA GLY A 407 -12.07 -8.25 -15.22
C GLY A 407 -11.06 -8.13 -14.09
N ARG A 408 -10.69 -6.89 -13.80
CA ARG A 408 -9.81 -6.49 -12.70
C ARG A 408 -10.65 -6.03 -11.52
N TYR A 409 -10.33 -6.50 -10.32
CA TYR A 409 -11.07 -6.22 -9.11
C TYR A 409 -10.10 -5.88 -7.98
N ASP A 410 -10.22 -4.66 -7.44
CA ASP A 410 -9.46 -4.19 -6.29
C ASP A 410 -10.30 -4.23 -5.02
N VAL A 411 -9.61 -4.26 -3.88
CA VAL A 411 -10.22 -3.86 -2.61
C VAL A 411 -10.54 -2.36 -2.62
N PRO A 412 -11.58 -1.93 -1.87
CA PRO A 412 -11.89 -0.52 -1.75
C PRO A 412 -10.78 0.25 -1.02
N VAL A 413 -10.80 1.58 -1.12
CA VAL A 413 -9.77 2.47 -0.57
C VAL A 413 -9.56 2.22 0.93
N VAL A 414 -10.64 2.03 1.70
CA VAL A 414 -10.58 1.75 3.15
C VAL A 414 -9.77 0.50 3.52
N ALA A 415 -9.62 -0.44 2.58
CA ALA A 415 -8.94 -1.71 2.79
C ALA A 415 -7.57 -1.79 2.11
N ARG A 416 -7.18 -0.73 1.37
CA ARG A 416 -5.97 -0.75 0.56
C ARG A 416 -4.74 -0.55 1.43
N ARG A 417 -3.72 -1.40 1.24
CA ARG A 417 -2.44 -1.26 1.92
C ARG A 417 -1.58 -0.24 1.20
N HIS A 418 -0.61 0.36 1.90
CA HIS A 418 0.23 1.42 1.35
C HIS A 418 0.94 1.03 0.04
N LEU A 419 1.47 -0.18 -0.07
CA LEU A 419 2.22 -0.62 -1.25
C LEU A 419 1.32 -1.10 -2.40
N SER A 420 0.08 -1.52 -2.12
CA SER A 420 -0.81 -2.12 -3.12
C SER A 420 -1.18 -1.09 -4.18
N MET A 421 -0.77 -1.34 -5.43
CA MET A 421 -1.11 -0.53 -6.58
C MET A 421 -2.58 -0.79 -6.98
N PRO A 422 -3.45 0.22 -7.01
CA PRO A 422 -4.75 0.13 -7.66
C PRO A 422 -4.62 -0.18 -9.15
N PHE A 423 -5.51 -0.99 -9.72
CA PHE A 423 -5.48 -1.24 -11.16
C PHE A 423 -5.74 0.03 -11.99
N GLU A 424 -6.45 1.01 -11.46
CA GLU A 424 -6.77 2.26 -12.15
C GLU A 424 -5.53 3.11 -12.49
N ILE A 425 -4.43 2.95 -11.73
CA ILE A 425 -3.19 3.70 -11.95
C ILE A 425 -2.09 2.86 -12.61
N GLU A 426 -2.33 1.57 -12.86
CA GLU A 426 -1.33 0.64 -13.36
C GLU A 426 -0.77 1.08 -14.73
N GLU A 427 -1.62 1.64 -15.58
CA GLU A 427 -1.22 2.12 -16.92
C GLU A 427 -0.16 3.22 -16.87
N ARG A 428 -0.12 4.03 -15.81
CA ARG A 428 0.91 5.07 -15.63
C ARG A 428 2.32 4.49 -15.48
N PHE A 429 2.43 3.26 -15.03
CA PHE A 429 3.71 2.56 -14.88
C PHE A 429 4.01 1.61 -16.05
N MET A 430 3.11 1.47 -17.03
CA MET A 430 3.22 0.50 -18.13
C MET A 430 3.85 1.06 -19.42
N LYS A 431 4.37 2.29 -19.44
CA LYS A 431 5.09 2.87 -20.59
C LYS A 431 6.29 3.69 -20.15
N GLY A 432 7.30 3.80 -21.02
CA GLY A 432 8.55 4.56 -20.84
C GLY A 432 8.38 6.08 -20.75
N SER A 433 7.50 6.53 -19.86
CA SER A 433 7.33 7.90 -19.41
C SER A 433 7.78 7.96 -17.96
N VAL A 434 9.02 8.41 -17.76
CA VAL A 434 9.46 8.94 -16.47
C VAL A 434 8.47 10.06 -16.08
N PRO A 435 7.99 10.13 -14.81
CA PRO A 435 6.96 11.10 -14.41
C PRO A 435 7.32 12.59 -14.53
N ASP A 436 8.53 12.95 -14.93
CA ASP A 436 9.04 14.32 -14.91
C ASP A 436 9.66 14.74 -16.26
N GLN A 437 8.96 14.55 -17.38
CA GLN A 437 9.19 15.40 -18.55
C GLN A 437 8.17 16.53 -18.53
N ILE A 438 8.60 17.65 -17.94
CA ILE A 438 8.00 18.96 -18.11
C ILE A 438 8.01 19.24 -19.62
N GLU A 439 6.85 19.28 -20.26
CA GLU A 439 6.72 19.97 -21.55
C GLU A 439 6.93 21.46 -21.27
N GLU A 440 7.92 22.06 -21.95
CA GLU A 440 8.29 23.48 -21.91
C GLU A 440 7.16 24.45 -22.26
#